data_AF-A0A2V5ZNE3-F1
#
_entry.id   AF-A0A2V5ZNE3-F1
#
_cell.length_a   1.000
_cell.length_b   1.000
_cell.length_c   1.000
_cell.angle_alpha   90.00
_cell.angle_beta   90.00
_cell.angle_gamma   90.00
#
_symmetry.space_group_name_H-M   'P 1'
#
loop_
_entity.id
_entity.type
_entity.pdbx_description
1 polymer ?
#
loop_
_entity_poly.entity_id
_entity_poly.type
_entity_poly.pdbx_seq_one_letter_code
_entity_poly.pdbx_strand_id
1 'polypeptide(L)'
;MWTLSYIYAAFGNVPWIAAIFYGLKPAVTAIVLVAMIRIGRRALRNAVMWSLAVLAFVGIYFFKVPFPIIVFGAGIIGFLGGIFWKDKFAAAAGHGESEKLSVISDEQESPAHTKPNLLRAIWISLICIALWIAPTMLAGFSRGWDSTLFKEGIFFSKAAVVTFGGAYAVLPYVAQQALFHYGWLKPGQMMDGLGLAETTPGPLIMVLQFVGFVGAWQHPEGLSPLLAATLGALITTWATFTPCFLWIFVGGPHIEQLRGNEKLTSALTAVTAAIVGVILNLAVWFALHVFFPQSGVVDWFAIVLALAGFVAMLRYKIDIIPVVLASGLLGLIWKMFVAR
;
A
#
# COMPACT_ATOMS: atom_id res chain seq x y z
N MET A 1 4.18 3.52 -14.44
CA MET A 1 2.76 3.50 -14.06
C MET A 1 1.88 4.33 -14.96
N TRP A 2 2.10 5.64 -15.09
CA TRP A 2 1.22 6.54 -15.86
C TRP A 2 0.78 5.98 -17.24
N THR A 3 1.73 5.49 -18.04
CA THR A 3 1.42 4.92 -19.37
C THR A 3 0.52 3.68 -19.29
N LEU A 4 0.74 2.80 -18.31
CA LEU A 4 -0.11 1.62 -18.08
C LEU A 4 -1.51 2.04 -17.63
N SER A 5 -1.62 3.05 -16.76
CA SER A 5 -2.91 3.61 -16.34
C SER A 5 -3.67 4.22 -17.51
N TYR A 6 -2.98 4.93 -18.41
CA TYR A 6 -3.58 5.47 -19.63
C TYR A 6 -4.07 4.35 -20.56
N ILE A 7 -3.25 3.33 -20.81
CA ILE A 7 -3.63 2.19 -21.65
C ILE A 7 -4.87 1.49 -21.06
N TYR A 8 -4.89 1.29 -19.74
CA TYR A 8 -6.02 0.72 -19.04
C TYR A 8 -7.29 1.55 -19.18
N ALA A 9 -7.21 2.87 -18.95
CA ALA A 9 -8.38 3.74 -18.98
C ALA A 9 -8.93 3.94 -20.40
N ALA A 10 -8.07 4.03 -21.41
CA ALA A 10 -8.45 4.27 -22.80
C ALA A 10 -8.84 2.97 -23.55
N PHE A 11 -8.15 1.85 -23.29
CA PHE A 11 -8.29 0.61 -24.06
C PHE A 11 -8.74 -0.60 -23.23
N GLY A 12 -9.06 -0.44 -21.94
CA GLY A 12 -9.45 -1.55 -21.05
C GLY A 12 -10.69 -2.34 -21.49
N ASN A 13 -11.56 -1.74 -22.32
CA ASN A 13 -12.74 -2.40 -22.86
C ASN A 13 -12.47 -3.26 -24.11
N VAL A 14 -11.26 -3.19 -24.67
CA VAL A 14 -10.89 -3.99 -25.84
C VAL A 14 -10.81 -5.47 -25.42
N PRO A 15 -11.47 -6.42 -26.13
CA PRO A 15 -11.62 -7.79 -25.65
C PRO A 15 -10.32 -8.49 -25.24
N TRP A 16 -9.24 -8.31 -26.00
CA TRP A 16 -7.95 -8.93 -25.70
C TRP A 16 -7.26 -8.31 -24.48
N ILE A 17 -7.44 -7.00 -24.26
CA ILE A 17 -6.91 -6.31 -23.09
C ILE A 17 -7.70 -6.75 -21.84
N ALA A 18 -9.03 -6.77 -21.92
CA ALA A 18 -9.90 -7.26 -20.86
C ALA A 18 -9.59 -8.71 -20.46
N ALA A 19 -9.24 -9.56 -21.44
CA ALA A 19 -8.85 -10.94 -21.21
C ALA A 19 -7.53 -11.09 -20.45
N ILE A 20 -6.54 -10.20 -20.69
CA ILE A 20 -5.30 -10.15 -19.90
C ILE A 20 -5.62 -9.76 -18.45
N PHE A 21 -6.41 -8.71 -18.25
CA PHE A 21 -6.83 -8.27 -16.91
C PHE A 21 -7.63 -9.34 -16.15
N TYR A 22 -8.43 -10.13 -16.86
CA TYR A 22 -9.12 -11.27 -16.28
C TYR A 22 -8.14 -12.30 -15.68
N GLY A 23 -7.06 -12.65 -16.39
CA GLY A 23 -6.01 -13.53 -15.87
C GLY A 23 -5.14 -12.89 -14.78
N LEU A 24 -5.03 -11.56 -14.78
CA LEU A 24 -4.24 -10.80 -13.80
C LEU A 24 -4.85 -10.83 -12.39
N LYS A 25 -6.17 -10.69 -12.27
CA LYS A 25 -6.91 -10.65 -10.99
C LYS A 25 -6.64 -11.83 -10.04
N PRO A 26 -6.70 -13.10 -10.49
CA PRO A 26 -6.37 -14.23 -9.62
C PRO A 26 -4.88 -14.25 -9.21
N ALA A 27 -3.97 -13.82 -10.09
CA ALA A 27 -2.55 -13.70 -9.75
C ALA A 27 -2.32 -12.65 -8.66
N VAL A 28 -2.99 -11.50 -8.76
CA VAL A 28 -2.95 -10.43 -7.76
C VAL A 28 -3.45 -10.90 -6.41
N THR A 29 -4.57 -11.65 -6.40
CA THR A 29 -5.10 -12.26 -5.17
C THR A 29 -4.07 -13.17 -4.51
N ALA A 30 -3.39 -14.01 -5.31
CA ALA A 30 -2.32 -14.86 -4.82
C ALA A 30 -1.13 -14.05 -4.27
N ILE A 31 -0.71 -12.97 -4.96
CA ILE A 31 0.41 -12.12 -4.54
C ILE A 31 0.14 -11.48 -3.18
N VAL A 32 -1.06 -10.94 -2.98
CA VAL A 32 -1.46 -10.32 -1.71
C VAL A 32 -1.45 -11.36 -0.58
N LEU A 33 -1.94 -12.57 -0.82
CA LEU A 33 -1.88 -13.66 0.15
C LEU A 33 -0.43 -14.06 0.47
N VAL A 34 0.45 -14.14 -0.53
CA VAL A 34 1.87 -14.44 -0.32
C VAL A 34 2.56 -13.33 0.48
N ALA A 35 2.29 -12.07 0.15
CA ALA A 35 2.81 -10.91 0.88
C ALA A 35 2.35 -10.93 2.34
N MET A 36 1.06 -11.20 2.59
CA MET A 36 0.49 -11.37 3.93
C MET A 36 1.23 -12.46 4.72
N ILE A 37 1.45 -13.64 4.12
CA ILE A 37 2.14 -14.76 4.81
C ILE A 37 3.60 -14.41 5.08
N ARG A 38 4.29 -13.76 4.14
CA ARG A 38 5.69 -13.34 4.33
C ARG A 38 5.84 -12.35 5.48
N ILE A 39 4.94 -11.37 5.58
CA ILE A 39 4.92 -10.40 6.69
C ILE A 39 4.49 -11.09 7.98
N GLY A 40 3.43 -11.91 7.94
CA GLY A 40 2.89 -12.64 9.08
C GLY A 40 3.90 -13.59 9.74
N ARG A 41 4.69 -14.34 8.95
CA ARG A 41 5.76 -15.20 9.49
C ARG A 41 6.84 -14.44 10.25
N ARG A 42 7.06 -13.16 9.93
CA ARG A 42 8.05 -12.31 10.61
C ARG A 42 7.45 -11.65 11.85
N ALA A 43 6.21 -11.17 11.78
CA ALA A 43 5.55 -10.40 12.83
C ALA A 43 4.81 -11.25 13.89
N LEU A 44 4.16 -12.35 13.50
CA LEU A 44 3.28 -13.14 14.37
C LEU A 44 4.04 -14.24 15.12
N ARG A 45 4.87 -13.83 16.08
CA ARG A 45 5.77 -14.73 16.83
C ARG A 45 5.14 -15.41 18.06
N ASN A 46 4.05 -14.87 18.59
CA ASN A 46 3.40 -15.38 19.79
C ASN A 46 1.88 -15.18 19.76
N ALA A 47 1.20 -15.75 20.75
CA ALA A 47 -0.25 -15.70 20.87
C ALA A 47 -0.82 -14.27 20.95
N VAL A 48 -0.07 -13.32 21.54
CA VAL A 48 -0.52 -11.92 21.64
C VAL A 48 -0.54 -11.26 20.26
N MET A 49 0.52 -11.41 19.47
CA MET A 49 0.56 -10.88 18.10
C MET A 49 -0.52 -11.51 17.22
N TRP A 50 -0.74 -12.82 17.34
CA TRP A 50 -1.85 -13.50 16.68
C TRP A 50 -3.21 -12.94 17.09
N SER A 51 -3.44 -12.74 18.39
CA SER A 51 -4.70 -12.15 18.87
C SER A 51 -4.92 -10.75 18.31
N LEU A 52 -3.88 -9.93 18.21
CA LEU A 52 -3.96 -8.58 17.67
C LEU A 52 -4.28 -8.58 16.17
N ALA A 53 -3.67 -9.49 15.40
CA ALA A 53 -3.99 -9.68 13.99
C ALA A 53 -5.43 -10.14 13.78
N VAL A 54 -5.91 -11.09 14.58
CA VAL A 54 -7.29 -11.58 14.52
C VAL A 54 -8.28 -10.46 14.90
N LEU A 55 -8.02 -9.73 15.98
CA LEU A 55 -8.86 -8.60 16.40
C LEU A 55 -8.90 -7.49 15.34
N ALA A 56 -7.76 -7.18 14.71
CA ALA A 56 -7.69 -6.23 13.61
C ALA A 56 -8.53 -6.69 12.41
N PHE A 57 -8.41 -7.96 12.00
CA PHE A 57 -9.22 -8.55 10.94
C PHE A 57 -10.72 -8.50 11.27
N VAL A 58 -11.10 -8.93 12.47
CA VAL A 58 -12.50 -8.95 12.91
C VAL A 58 -13.07 -7.52 12.95
N GLY A 59 -12.30 -6.57 13.49
CA GLY A 59 -12.69 -5.16 13.58
C GLY A 59 -12.93 -4.54 12.21
N ILE A 60 -12.03 -4.74 11.24
CA ILE A 60 -12.20 -4.15 9.91
C ILE A 60 -13.25 -4.87 9.06
N TYR A 61 -13.32 -6.20 9.14
CA TYR A 61 -14.19 -7.01 8.27
C TYR A 61 -15.65 -6.97 8.74
N PHE A 62 -15.91 -7.25 10.02
CA PHE A 62 -17.28 -7.33 10.55
C PHE A 62 -17.80 -5.98 11.04
N PHE A 63 -16.99 -5.23 11.78
CA PHE A 63 -17.40 -3.97 12.41
C PHE A 63 -17.09 -2.74 11.54
N LYS A 64 -16.42 -2.92 10.39
CA LYS A 64 -16.03 -1.84 9.48
C LYS A 64 -15.24 -0.73 10.16
N VAL A 65 -14.45 -1.08 11.19
CA VAL A 65 -13.62 -0.13 11.93
C VAL A 65 -12.61 0.52 10.97
N PRO A 66 -12.49 1.86 10.95
CA PRO A 66 -11.51 2.55 10.12
C PRO A 66 -10.07 2.08 10.40
N PHE A 67 -9.31 1.82 9.34
CA PHE A 67 -7.90 1.41 9.42
C PHE A 67 -7.03 2.28 10.36
N PRO A 68 -7.10 3.63 10.33
CA PRO A 68 -6.30 4.46 11.24
C PRO A 68 -6.54 4.16 12.74
N ILE A 69 -7.77 3.82 13.11
CA ILE A 69 -8.13 3.50 14.49
C ILE A 69 -7.50 2.17 14.91
N ILE A 70 -7.49 1.18 14.01
CA ILE A 70 -6.87 -0.12 14.25
C ILE A 70 -5.36 0.03 14.44
N VAL A 71 -4.70 0.81 13.58
CA VAL A 71 -3.25 1.07 13.67
C VAL A 71 -2.92 1.83 14.96
N PHE A 72 -3.66 2.89 15.27
CA PHE A 72 -3.42 3.68 16.48
C PHE A 72 -3.67 2.86 17.76
N GLY A 73 -4.76 2.10 17.80
CA GLY A 73 -5.06 1.19 18.90
C GLY A 73 -3.99 0.12 19.09
N ALA A 74 -3.51 -0.49 18.00
CA ALA A 74 -2.41 -1.44 18.03
C ALA A 74 -1.11 -0.78 18.55
N GLY A 75 -0.83 0.45 18.15
CA GLY A 75 0.32 1.22 18.64
C GLY A 75 0.26 1.48 20.14
N ILE A 76 -0.89 1.88 20.67
CA ILE A 76 -1.10 2.07 22.13
C ILE A 76 -0.95 0.75 22.87
N ILE A 77 -1.60 -0.32 22.39
CA ILE A 77 -1.50 -1.65 23.00
C ILE A 77 -0.06 -2.15 22.99
N GLY A 78 0.68 -1.93 21.91
CA GLY A 78 2.09 -2.28 21.82
C GLY A 78 2.98 -1.44 22.74
N PHE A 79 2.72 -0.13 22.84
CA PHE A 79 3.46 0.77 23.72
C PHE A 79 3.27 0.40 25.20
N LEU A 80 2.02 0.19 25.63
CA LEU A 80 1.70 -0.25 26.98
C LEU A 80 2.19 -1.69 27.22
N GLY A 81 2.00 -2.58 26.25
CA GLY A 81 2.47 -3.96 26.30
C GLY A 81 3.99 -4.06 26.39
N GLY A 82 4.74 -3.15 25.78
CA GLY A 82 6.20 -3.04 25.92
C GLY A 82 6.65 -2.56 27.30
N ILE A 83 5.77 -1.92 28.08
CA ILE A 83 6.05 -1.55 29.48
C ILE A 83 5.80 -2.75 30.40
N PHE A 84 4.69 -3.48 30.22
CA PHE A 84 4.24 -4.52 31.15
C PHE A 84 4.67 -5.96 30.78
N TRP A 85 4.84 -6.28 29.50
CA TRP A 85 5.13 -7.62 28.97
C TRP A 85 6.21 -7.61 27.89
N LYS A 86 7.40 -7.13 28.27
CA LYS A 86 8.58 -6.95 27.39
C LYS A 86 8.88 -8.17 26.51
N ASP A 87 8.90 -9.37 27.08
CA ASP A 87 9.25 -10.61 26.35
C ASP A 87 8.30 -10.91 25.18
N LYS A 88 7.03 -10.49 25.29
CA LYS A 88 6.02 -10.74 24.26
C LYS A 88 6.03 -9.67 23.15
N PHE A 89 6.56 -8.48 23.41
CA PHE A 89 6.54 -7.37 22.45
C PHE A 89 7.92 -7.00 21.89
N ALA A 90 9.01 -7.49 22.48
CA ALA A 90 10.38 -7.27 21.97
C ALA A 90 10.76 -8.19 20.78
N ALA A 91 10.04 -9.30 20.59
CA ALA A 91 10.48 -10.42 19.75
C ALA A 91 10.47 -10.20 18.22
N ALA A 92 9.98 -9.07 17.69
CA ALA A 92 9.95 -8.81 16.24
C ALA A 92 10.96 -7.75 15.76
N ALA A 93 11.76 -7.18 16.68
CA ALA A 93 12.77 -6.17 16.38
C ALA A 93 14.03 -6.69 15.67
N GLY A 94 14.05 -7.95 15.25
CA GLY A 94 15.15 -8.51 14.47
C GLY A 94 15.10 -8.01 13.03
N HIS A 95 15.55 -6.78 12.78
CA HIS A 95 15.92 -6.37 11.44
C HIS A 95 17.19 -7.11 11.05
N GLY A 96 17.07 -7.92 9.99
CA GLY A 96 18.10 -8.83 9.51
C GLY A 96 19.38 -8.13 9.06
N GLU A 97 20.47 -8.91 9.12
CA GLU A 97 21.70 -8.87 8.32
C GLU A 97 21.92 -7.65 7.40
N SER A 98 21.90 -6.44 7.94
CA SER A 98 22.49 -5.27 7.28
C SER A 98 23.70 -4.75 8.08
N GLU A 99 24.23 -5.58 8.97
CA GLU A 99 25.35 -5.24 9.86
C GLU A 99 26.74 -5.51 9.25
N LYS A 100 26.84 -5.95 7.98
CA LYS A 100 28.14 -6.31 7.38
C LYS A 100 28.62 -5.45 6.22
N LEU A 101 27.88 -4.42 5.80
CA LEU A 101 28.23 -3.61 4.61
C LEU A 101 27.99 -2.10 4.78
N SER A 102 28.07 -1.53 5.98
CA SER A 102 28.23 -0.07 6.09
C SER A 102 29.72 0.27 5.91
N VAL A 103 30.03 0.99 4.83
CA VAL A 103 31.37 1.53 4.54
C VAL A 103 31.75 2.65 5.52
N ILE A 104 30.78 3.11 6.31
CA ILE A 104 30.89 4.13 7.35
C ILE A 104 30.71 3.42 8.70
N SER A 105 31.75 3.41 9.52
CA SER A 105 31.67 2.95 10.91
C SER A 105 30.95 4.00 11.77
N ASP A 106 30.15 3.55 12.73
CA ASP A 106 29.49 4.37 13.76
C ASP A 106 30.48 5.22 14.61
N GLU A 107 31.79 5.02 14.45
CA GLU A 107 32.88 5.74 15.11
C GLU A 107 33.26 7.07 14.44
N GLN A 108 32.76 7.37 13.24
CA GLN A 108 33.02 8.65 12.57
C GLN A 108 32.12 9.75 13.17
N GLU A 109 32.73 10.73 13.86
CA GLU A 109 32.00 11.89 14.36
C GLU A 109 31.23 12.56 13.22
N SER A 110 29.90 12.66 13.41
CA SER A 110 29.00 13.38 12.53
C SER A 110 29.55 14.79 12.25
N PRO A 111 29.74 15.19 10.98
CA PRO A 111 30.25 16.50 10.61
C PRO A 111 29.53 17.65 11.33
N ALA A 112 30.18 18.79 11.58
CA ALA A 112 29.56 19.90 12.31
C ALA A 112 28.24 20.43 11.70
N HIS A 113 27.98 20.16 10.41
CA HIS A 113 26.73 20.50 9.74
C HIS A 113 25.58 19.50 9.99
N THR A 114 25.85 18.28 10.45
CA THR A 114 24.84 17.25 10.80
C THR A 114 24.40 17.31 12.26
N LYS A 115 25.02 18.15 13.09
CA LYS A 115 24.57 18.37 14.48
C LYS A 115 23.15 18.96 14.51
N PRO A 116 22.26 18.44 15.38
CA PRO A 116 20.88 18.89 15.46
C PRO A 116 20.81 20.37 15.86
N ASN A 117 20.39 21.22 14.93
CA ASN A 117 20.09 22.62 15.18
C ASN A 117 18.59 22.84 15.03
N LEU A 118 17.94 23.22 16.13
CA LEU A 118 16.49 23.40 16.21
C LEU A 118 15.98 24.45 15.21
N LEU A 119 16.77 25.51 14.95
CA LEU A 119 16.42 26.54 13.96
C LEU A 119 16.46 25.98 12.52
N ARG A 120 17.46 25.15 12.20
CA ARG A 120 17.53 24.47 10.90
C ARG A 120 16.37 23.48 10.74
N ALA A 121 16.04 22.73 11.79
CA ALA A 121 14.91 21.79 11.77
C ALA A 121 13.57 22.50 11.53
N ILE A 122 13.35 23.65 12.16
CA ILE A 122 12.14 24.48 11.93
C ILE A 122 12.10 24.97 10.48
N TRP A 123 13.19 25.54 9.97
CA TRP A 123 13.24 26.05 8.59
C TRP A 123 13.02 24.95 7.54
N ILE A 124 13.69 23.81 7.69
CA ILE A 124 13.50 22.65 6.82
C ILE A 124 12.04 22.18 6.88
N SER A 125 11.47 22.08 8.09
CA SER A 125 10.06 21.70 8.26
C SER A 125 9.12 22.67 7.57
N LEU A 126 9.31 23.98 7.70
CA LEU A 126 8.48 24.99 7.04
C LEU A 126 8.55 24.88 5.52
N ILE A 127 9.75 24.73 4.94
CA ILE A 127 9.93 24.59 3.49
C ILE A 127 9.29 23.29 3.00
N CYS A 128 9.53 22.17 3.67
CA CYS A 128 8.97 20.88 3.27
C CYS A 128 7.44 20.84 3.41
N ILE A 129 6.88 21.42 4.48
CA ILE A 129 5.42 21.53 4.67
C ILE A 129 4.82 22.43 3.60
N ALA A 130 5.45 23.58 3.31
CA ALA A 130 4.98 24.47 2.26
C ALA A 130 4.97 23.77 0.89
N LEU A 131 6.06 23.10 0.52
CA LEU A 131 6.16 22.34 -0.73
C LEU A 131 5.18 21.16 -0.79
N TRP A 132 4.94 20.50 0.33
CA TRP A 132 3.99 19.39 0.42
C TRP A 132 2.55 19.87 0.20
N ILE A 133 2.13 20.93 0.89
CA ILE A 133 0.75 21.41 0.89
C ILE A 133 0.44 22.24 -0.36
N ALA A 134 1.44 22.91 -0.96
CA ALA A 134 1.23 23.85 -2.06
C ALA A 134 0.45 23.28 -3.26
N PRO A 135 0.77 22.10 -3.84
CA PRO A 135 0.01 21.57 -4.98
C PRO A 135 -1.43 21.24 -4.63
N THR A 136 -1.67 20.70 -3.43
CA THR A 136 -3.01 20.38 -2.94
C THR A 136 -3.83 21.65 -2.75
N MET A 137 -3.27 22.68 -2.11
CA MET A 137 -3.96 23.96 -1.93
C MET A 137 -4.21 24.66 -3.27
N LEU A 138 -3.26 24.61 -4.21
CA LEU A 138 -3.43 25.15 -5.55
C LEU A 138 -4.59 24.45 -6.29
N ALA A 139 -4.72 23.13 -6.15
CA ALA A 139 -5.88 22.40 -6.69
C ALA A 139 -7.19 22.84 -6.02
N GLY A 140 -7.19 23.07 -4.70
CA GLY A 140 -8.35 23.58 -3.96
C GLY A 140 -8.77 24.99 -4.40
N PHE A 141 -7.83 25.91 -4.57
CA PHE A 141 -8.13 27.28 -5.02
C PHE A 141 -8.57 27.34 -6.49
N SER A 142 -8.00 26.50 -7.35
CA SER A 142 -8.29 26.53 -8.79
C SER A 142 -9.55 25.74 -9.18
N ARG A 143 -9.86 24.63 -8.50
CA ARG A 143 -10.99 23.73 -8.84
C ARG A 143 -12.07 23.63 -7.76
N GLY A 144 -11.82 24.17 -6.58
CA GLY A 144 -12.72 24.08 -5.42
C GLY A 144 -12.29 23.00 -4.43
N TRP A 145 -12.71 23.20 -3.18
CA TRP A 145 -12.40 22.32 -2.03
C TRP A 145 -13.08 20.95 -2.11
N ASP A 146 -14.12 20.81 -2.94
CA ASP A 146 -14.79 19.54 -3.19
C ASP A 146 -14.25 18.77 -4.41
N SER A 147 -13.25 19.33 -5.09
CA SER A 147 -12.67 18.71 -6.28
C SER A 147 -11.97 17.38 -5.95
N THR A 148 -12.02 16.46 -6.90
CA THR A 148 -11.37 15.15 -6.82
C THR A 148 -9.87 15.31 -6.61
N LEU A 149 -9.24 16.26 -7.31
CA LEU A 149 -7.81 16.57 -7.17
C LEU A 149 -7.44 17.04 -5.76
N PHE A 150 -8.27 17.90 -5.14
CA PHE A 150 -8.05 18.33 -3.77
C PHE A 150 -8.22 17.17 -2.78
N LYS A 151 -9.30 16.38 -2.94
CA LYS A 151 -9.58 15.20 -2.10
C LYS A 151 -8.46 14.15 -2.20
N GLU A 152 -7.94 13.88 -3.39
CA GLU A 152 -6.77 13.03 -3.62
C GLU A 152 -5.56 13.57 -2.87
N GLY A 153 -5.22 14.87 -3.05
CA GLY A 153 -4.10 15.50 -2.37
C GLY A 153 -4.16 15.38 -0.85
N ILE A 154 -5.31 15.68 -0.23
CA ILE A 154 -5.51 15.56 1.22
C ILE A 154 -5.47 14.09 1.67
N PHE A 155 -6.15 13.20 0.95
CA PHE A 155 -6.24 11.79 1.31
C PHE A 155 -4.86 11.11 1.28
N PHE A 156 -4.12 11.25 0.17
CA PHE A 156 -2.80 10.63 0.03
C PHE A 156 -1.77 11.27 0.96
N SER A 157 -1.90 12.57 1.25
CA SER A 157 -1.12 13.23 2.30
C SER A 157 -1.37 12.61 3.67
N LYS A 158 -2.63 12.36 4.03
CA LYS A 158 -2.98 11.67 5.27
C LYS A 158 -2.48 10.23 5.27
N ALA A 159 -2.61 9.51 4.15
CA ALA A 159 -2.13 8.14 4.01
C ALA A 159 -0.60 8.06 4.21
N ALA A 160 0.16 9.02 3.68
CA ALA A 160 1.61 9.08 3.83
C ALA A 160 2.07 9.23 5.29
N VAL A 161 1.27 9.89 6.15
CA VAL A 161 1.60 10.08 7.57
C VAL A 161 1.10 8.94 8.45
N VAL A 162 -0.06 8.35 8.10
CA VAL A 162 -0.75 7.37 8.97
C VAL A 162 -0.39 5.92 8.64
N THR A 163 0.25 5.66 7.50
CA THR A 163 0.60 4.30 7.10
C THR A 163 1.94 3.87 7.69
N PHE A 164 1.89 2.80 8.48
CA PHE A 164 3.06 2.06 8.96
C PHE A 164 3.08 0.67 8.31
N GLY A 165 4.25 0.02 8.22
CA GLY A 165 4.36 -1.38 7.74
C GLY A 165 4.60 -1.57 6.24
N GLY A 166 5.01 -0.52 5.52
CA GLY A 166 5.47 -0.59 4.13
C GLY A 166 4.36 -0.56 3.08
N ALA A 167 4.73 -0.78 1.82
CA ALA A 167 3.83 -0.57 0.69
C ALA A 167 2.61 -1.52 0.67
N TYR A 168 2.71 -2.74 1.20
CA TYR A 168 1.56 -3.66 1.30
C TYR A 168 0.55 -3.23 2.39
N ALA A 169 0.99 -2.47 3.40
CA ALA A 169 0.14 -2.03 4.50
C ALA A 169 -0.77 -0.85 4.13
N VAL A 170 -0.38 -0.04 3.14
CA VAL A 170 -1.21 1.09 2.68
C VAL A 170 -2.38 0.64 1.81
N LEU A 171 -2.25 -0.51 1.14
CA LEU A 171 -3.22 -0.95 0.14
C LEU A 171 -4.62 -1.16 0.71
N PRO A 172 -4.80 -1.82 1.87
CA PRO A 172 -6.14 -1.98 2.42
C PRO A 172 -6.80 -0.64 2.77
N TYR A 173 -6.02 0.32 3.28
CA TYR A 173 -6.53 1.65 3.62
C TYR A 173 -6.96 2.41 2.37
N VAL A 174 -6.12 2.42 1.34
CA VAL A 174 -6.41 3.09 0.07
C VAL A 174 -7.55 2.40 -0.67
N ALA A 175 -7.57 1.07 -0.72
CA ALA A 175 -8.69 0.33 -1.30
C ALA A 175 -10.00 0.69 -0.60
N GLN A 176 -10.05 0.66 0.73
CA GLN A 176 -11.27 0.97 1.47
C GLN A 176 -11.78 2.39 1.16
N GLN A 177 -10.88 3.37 1.14
CA GLN A 177 -11.24 4.77 0.94
C GLN A 177 -11.60 5.07 -0.53
N ALA A 178 -10.81 4.56 -1.48
CA ALA A 178 -11.04 4.77 -2.89
C ALA A 178 -12.32 4.07 -3.38
N LEU A 179 -12.70 2.92 -2.81
CA LEU A 179 -13.90 2.19 -3.22
C LEU A 179 -15.16 2.64 -2.49
N PHE A 180 -15.11 2.75 -1.16
CA PHE A 180 -16.33 2.92 -0.36
C PHE A 180 -16.59 4.35 0.10
N HIS A 181 -15.55 5.18 0.26
CA HIS A 181 -15.71 6.54 0.75
C HIS A 181 -15.74 7.57 -0.38
N TYR A 182 -14.73 7.55 -1.25
CA TYR A 182 -14.62 8.48 -2.36
C TYR A 182 -15.26 7.98 -3.65
N GLY A 183 -15.39 6.65 -3.82
CA GLY A 183 -15.97 6.05 -5.03
C GLY A 183 -15.12 6.22 -6.29
N TRP A 184 -13.83 6.55 -6.16
CA TRP A 184 -12.89 6.74 -7.25
C TRP A 184 -12.68 5.47 -8.09
N LEU A 185 -12.74 4.28 -7.48
CA LEU A 185 -12.50 3.02 -8.15
C LEU A 185 -13.65 2.04 -7.92
N LYS A 186 -13.94 1.25 -8.96
CA LYS A 186 -14.74 0.03 -8.85
C LYS A 186 -13.87 -1.13 -8.37
N PRO A 187 -14.47 -2.19 -7.78
CA PRO A 187 -13.73 -3.31 -7.24
C PRO A 187 -12.69 -3.95 -8.16
N GLY A 188 -13.06 -4.20 -9.41
CA GLY A 188 -12.16 -4.77 -10.41
C GLY A 188 -10.94 -3.89 -10.69
N GLN A 189 -11.13 -2.57 -10.71
CA GLN A 189 -10.08 -1.63 -11.11
C GLN A 189 -8.94 -1.58 -10.08
N MET A 190 -9.24 -1.77 -8.79
CA MET A 190 -8.19 -1.83 -7.76
C MET A 190 -7.30 -3.06 -7.94
N MET A 191 -7.87 -4.21 -8.31
CA MET A 191 -7.10 -5.42 -8.62
C MET A 191 -6.29 -5.25 -9.90
N ASP A 192 -6.89 -4.66 -10.93
CA ASP A 192 -6.21 -4.38 -12.20
C ASP A 192 -5.01 -3.46 -11.99
N GLY A 193 -5.19 -2.38 -11.21
CA GLY A 193 -4.13 -1.46 -10.83
C GLY A 193 -2.99 -2.12 -10.05
N LEU A 194 -3.32 -2.99 -9.09
CA LEU A 194 -2.32 -3.72 -8.32
C LEU A 194 -1.54 -4.71 -9.20
N GLY A 195 -2.22 -5.39 -10.12
CA GLY A 195 -1.57 -6.26 -11.09
C GLY A 195 -0.63 -5.49 -12.03
N LEU A 196 -1.06 -4.33 -12.52
CA LEU A 196 -0.18 -3.45 -13.30
C LEU A 196 1.03 -3.00 -12.47
N ALA A 197 0.84 -2.66 -11.20
CA ALA A 197 1.92 -2.25 -10.30
C ALA A 197 3.02 -3.31 -10.19
N GLU A 198 2.61 -4.57 -10.02
CA GLU A 198 3.52 -5.72 -9.92
C GLU A 198 4.17 -6.12 -11.26
N THR A 199 3.67 -5.63 -12.41
CA THR A 199 4.32 -5.86 -13.72
C THR A 199 5.53 -4.96 -13.96
N THR A 200 5.63 -3.84 -13.23
CA THR A 200 6.70 -2.87 -13.47
C THR A 200 7.85 -3.02 -12.48
N PRO A 201 9.09 -2.82 -12.93
CA PRO A 201 10.22 -2.68 -12.02
C PRO A 201 10.05 -1.37 -11.24
N GLY A 202 9.63 -1.48 -9.99
CA GLY A 202 9.43 -0.31 -9.15
C GLY A 202 8.79 -0.65 -7.81
N PRO A 203 8.66 0.34 -6.91
CA PRO A 203 8.04 0.12 -5.61
C PRO A 203 6.54 -0.13 -5.78
N LEU A 204 5.99 -1.12 -5.06
CA LEU A 204 4.55 -1.45 -5.09
C LEU A 204 3.63 -0.24 -4.83
N ILE A 205 4.13 0.73 -4.05
CA ILE A 205 3.43 1.98 -3.73
C ILE A 205 2.98 2.75 -4.97
N MET A 206 3.57 2.47 -6.14
CA MET A 206 3.20 3.11 -7.41
C MET A 206 1.76 2.79 -7.84
N VAL A 207 1.12 1.76 -7.27
CA VAL A 207 -0.32 1.55 -7.45
C VAL A 207 -1.16 2.73 -6.96
N LEU A 208 -0.67 3.52 -5.99
CA LEU A 208 -1.36 4.74 -5.55
C LEU A 208 -1.49 5.75 -6.69
N GLN A 209 -0.44 5.89 -7.51
CA GLN A 209 -0.50 6.74 -8.71
C GLN A 209 -1.59 6.28 -9.68
N PHE A 210 -1.79 4.95 -9.83
CA PHE A 210 -2.90 4.42 -10.62
C PHE A 210 -4.26 4.77 -10.00
N VAL A 211 -4.39 4.68 -8.67
CA VAL A 211 -5.63 5.03 -7.96
C VAL A 211 -6.01 6.48 -8.22
N GLY A 212 -5.08 7.43 -8.06
CA GLY A 212 -5.33 8.84 -8.37
C GLY A 212 -5.56 9.11 -9.86
N PHE A 213 -4.85 8.41 -10.75
CA PHE A 213 -5.11 8.53 -12.19
C PHE A 213 -6.55 8.14 -12.54
N VAL A 214 -7.00 6.99 -12.05
CA VAL A 214 -8.31 6.42 -12.36
C VAL A 214 -9.45 7.18 -11.65
N GLY A 215 -9.20 7.69 -10.44
CA GLY A 215 -10.13 8.57 -9.73
C GLY A 215 -10.41 9.85 -10.51
N ALA A 216 -9.37 10.60 -10.86
CA ALA A 216 -9.52 11.82 -11.65
C ALA A 216 -9.95 11.58 -13.12
N TRP A 217 -9.65 10.41 -13.71
CA TRP A 217 -10.19 10.03 -15.03
C TRP A 217 -11.72 9.88 -15.00
N GLN A 218 -12.27 9.30 -13.93
CA GLN A 218 -13.71 9.08 -13.77
C GLN A 218 -14.45 10.34 -13.30
N HIS A 219 -13.76 11.23 -12.59
CA HIS A 219 -14.30 12.49 -12.10
C HIS A 219 -13.50 13.70 -12.64
N PRO A 220 -13.58 13.99 -13.95
CA PRO A 220 -12.73 15.02 -14.57
C PRO A 220 -13.17 16.47 -14.29
N GLU A 221 -14.38 16.68 -13.74
CA GLU A 221 -14.85 17.98 -13.25
C GLU A 221 -14.69 19.15 -14.24
N GLY A 222 -14.95 18.89 -15.53
CA GLY A 222 -14.86 19.87 -16.61
C GLY A 222 -13.50 19.97 -17.30
N LEU A 223 -12.51 19.17 -16.90
CA LEU A 223 -11.26 18.97 -17.65
C LEU A 223 -11.41 17.87 -18.70
N SER A 224 -10.44 17.78 -19.62
CA SER A 224 -10.32 16.57 -20.44
C SER A 224 -9.93 15.39 -19.53
N PRO A 225 -10.46 14.17 -19.77
CA PRO A 225 -10.19 13.01 -18.92
C PRO A 225 -8.70 12.72 -18.74
N LEU A 226 -7.91 12.88 -19.82
CA LEU A 226 -6.46 12.66 -19.78
C LEU A 226 -5.74 13.70 -18.92
N LEU A 227 -6.14 14.97 -19.00
CA LEU A 227 -5.53 16.04 -18.21
C LEU A 227 -5.89 15.85 -16.73
N ALA A 228 -7.17 15.59 -16.42
CA ALA A 228 -7.61 15.29 -15.05
C ALA A 228 -6.82 14.12 -14.47
N ALA A 229 -6.75 12.99 -15.19
CA ALA A 229 -6.03 11.81 -14.77
C ALA A 229 -4.52 12.05 -14.59
N THR A 230 -3.91 12.87 -15.45
CA THR A 230 -2.50 13.23 -15.32
C THR A 230 -2.26 14.08 -14.08
N LEU A 231 -3.11 15.07 -13.82
CA LEU A 231 -3.03 15.87 -12.59
C LEU A 231 -3.28 15.03 -11.35
N GLY A 232 -4.27 14.13 -11.36
CA GLY A 232 -4.56 13.24 -10.24
C GLY A 232 -3.40 12.30 -9.93
N ALA A 233 -2.80 11.72 -10.97
CA ALA A 233 -1.58 10.92 -10.84
C ALA A 233 -0.39 11.73 -10.27
N LEU A 234 -0.18 12.97 -10.73
CA LEU A 234 0.90 13.84 -10.25
C LEU A 234 0.69 14.25 -8.79
N ILE A 235 -0.51 14.73 -8.44
CA ILE A 235 -0.86 15.13 -7.07
C ILE A 235 -0.73 13.94 -6.13
N THR A 236 -1.24 12.77 -6.52
CA THR A 236 -1.13 11.55 -5.71
C THR A 236 0.32 11.14 -5.48
N THR A 237 1.16 11.18 -6.52
CA THR A 237 2.59 10.87 -6.41
C THR A 237 3.28 11.86 -5.49
N TRP A 238 3.03 13.16 -5.66
CA TRP A 238 3.58 14.22 -4.82
C TRP A 238 3.17 14.07 -3.36
N ALA A 239 1.87 13.95 -3.09
CA ALA A 239 1.31 13.81 -1.75
C ALA A 239 1.81 12.55 -1.03
N THR A 240 2.14 11.49 -1.78
CA THR A 240 2.67 10.23 -1.22
C THR A 240 4.14 10.35 -0.83
N PHE A 241 4.99 10.93 -1.69
CA PHE A 241 6.45 10.90 -1.51
C PHE A 241 7.02 12.14 -0.83
N THR A 242 6.44 13.33 -1.03
CA THR A 242 6.96 14.59 -0.45
C THR A 242 7.06 14.56 1.08
N PRO A 243 6.08 14.00 1.83
CA PRO A 243 6.18 13.91 3.29
C PRO A 243 7.37 13.09 3.76
N CYS A 244 7.79 12.07 3.00
CA CYS A 244 8.93 11.23 3.36
C CYS A 244 10.22 12.06 3.43
N PHE A 245 10.41 13.05 2.56
CA PHE A 245 11.59 13.93 2.61
C PHE A 245 11.62 14.80 3.86
N LEU A 246 10.46 15.27 4.34
CA LEU A 246 10.36 15.98 5.62
C LEU A 246 10.88 15.09 6.75
N TRP A 247 10.38 13.85 6.83
CA TRP A 247 10.79 12.90 7.87
C TRP A 247 12.26 12.51 7.77
N ILE A 248 12.81 12.41 6.55
CA ILE A 248 14.22 12.10 6.34
C ILE A 248 15.11 13.27 6.80
N PHE A 249 14.82 14.50 6.38
CA PHE A 249 15.67 15.64 6.70
C PHE A 249 15.58 16.06 8.18
N VAL A 250 14.40 15.95 8.79
CA VAL A 250 14.20 16.30 10.21
C VAL A 250 14.56 15.14 11.14
N GLY A 251 14.22 13.92 10.74
CA GLY A 251 14.41 12.71 11.55
C GLY A 251 15.82 12.13 11.48
N GLY A 252 16.54 12.31 10.37
CA GLY A 252 17.89 11.78 10.17
C GLY A 252 18.85 12.05 11.34
N PRO A 253 19.01 13.32 11.80
CA PRO A 253 19.88 13.65 12.93
C PRO A 253 19.47 13.03 14.29
N HIS A 254 18.25 12.52 14.41
CA HIS A 254 17.71 11.97 15.65
C HIS A 254 17.56 10.44 15.61
N ILE A 255 17.91 9.80 14.48
CA ILE A 255 17.59 8.38 14.25
C ILE A 255 18.36 7.44 15.18
N GLU A 256 19.60 7.80 15.55
CA GLU A 256 20.43 7.04 16.50
C GLU A 256 19.79 7.00 17.90
N GLN A 257 19.16 8.09 18.34
CA GLN A 257 18.47 8.16 19.64
C GLN A 257 17.17 7.35 19.65
N LEU A 258 16.52 7.20 18.50
CA LEU A 258 15.29 6.43 18.34
C LEU A 258 15.57 4.92 18.20
N ARG A 259 16.74 4.53 17.68
CA ARG A 259 17.12 3.14 17.38
C ARG A 259 17.17 2.22 18.61
N GLY A 260 17.42 2.78 19.80
CA GLY A 260 17.50 2.02 21.05
C GLY A 260 16.21 1.97 21.89
N ASN A 261 15.11 2.61 21.46
CA ASN A 261 13.93 2.74 22.33
C ASN A 261 12.99 1.52 22.24
N GLU A 262 13.09 0.62 23.22
CA GLU A 262 12.25 -0.59 23.32
C GLU A 262 10.73 -0.31 23.26
N LYS A 263 10.27 0.84 23.79
CA LYS A 263 8.85 1.20 23.78
C LYS A 263 8.33 1.52 22.38
N LEU A 264 9.17 2.15 21.56
CA LEU A 264 8.82 2.47 20.17
C LEU A 264 8.79 1.19 19.33
N THR A 265 9.78 0.33 19.53
CA THR A 265 9.90 -0.96 18.84
C THR A 265 8.73 -1.91 19.15
N SER A 266 8.30 -1.97 20.41
CA SER A 266 7.12 -2.75 20.83
C SER A 266 5.82 -2.22 20.22
N ALA A 267 5.65 -0.89 20.17
CA ALA A 267 4.52 -0.25 19.48
C ALA A 267 4.49 -0.62 17.97
N LEU A 268 5.62 -0.49 17.28
CA LEU A 268 5.73 -0.83 15.86
C LEU A 268 5.51 -2.33 15.60
N THR A 269 5.95 -3.19 16.51
CA THR A 269 5.71 -4.64 16.43
C THR A 269 4.21 -4.96 16.51
N ALA A 270 3.49 -4.33 17.43
CA ALA A 270 2.05 -4.50 17.53
C ALA A 270 1.32 -3.96 16.28
N VAL A 271 1.74 -2.80 15.78
CA VAL A 271 1.20 -2.22 14.53
C VAL A 271 1.41 -3.18 13.35
N THR A 272 2.61 -3.73 13.18
CA THR A 272 2.89 -4.70 12.10
C THR A 272 2.07 -5.98 12.23
N ALA A 273 1.84 -6.49 13.44
CA ALA A 273 0.94 -7.62 13.67
C ALA A 273 -0.52 -7.31 13.29
N ALA A 274 -1.05 -6.15 13.69
CA ALA A 274 -2.39 -5.71 13.31
C ALA A 274 -2.56 -5.57 11.79
N ILE A 275 -1.54 -5.02 11.12
CA ILE A 275 -1.51 -4.87 9.65
C ILE A 275 -1.67 -6.22 8.94
N VAL A 276 -1.11 -7.31 9.46
CA VAL A 276 -1.31 -8.64 8.87
C VAL A 276 -2.80 -9.00 8.80
N GLY A 277 -3.56 -8.71 9.86
CA GLY A 277 -5.01 -8.88 9.88
C GLY A 277 -5.75 -7.97 8.90
N VAL A 278 -5.29 -6.73 8.76
CA VAL A 278 -5.86 -5.78 7.78
C VAL A 278 -5.59 -6.25 6.33
N ILE A 279 -4.38 -6.77 6.04
CA ILE A 279 -4.05 -7.33 4.73
C ILE A 279 -4.91 -8.57 4.44
N LEU A 280 -5.17 -9.41 5.46
CA LEU A 280 -6.07 -10.55 5.32
C LEU A 280 -7.48 -10.11 4.89
N ASN A 281 -8.01 -9.02 5.45
CA ASN A 281 -9.30 -8.46 5.02
C ASN A 281 -9.29 -8.09 3.53
N LEU A 282 -8.24 -7.42 3.06
CA LEU A 282 -8.10 -7.09 1.63
C LEU A 282 -7.98 -8.35 0.76
N ALA A 283 -7.22 -9.35 1.21
CA ALA A 283 -7.03 -10.60 0.48
C ALA A 283 -8.34 -11.39 0.35
N VAL A 284 -9.11 -11.52 1.44
CA VAL A 284 -10.44 -12.15 1.44
C VAL A 284 -11.38 -11.39 0.51
N TRP A 285 -11.36 -10.06 0.58
CA TRP A 285 -12.21 -9.22 -0.27
C TRP A 285 -11.89 -9.39 -1.76
N PHE A 286 -10.61 -9.44 -2.15
CA PHE A 286 -10.21 -9.76 -3.53
C PHE A 286 -10.61 -11.18 -3.93
N ALA A 287 -10.34 -12.18 -3.08
CA ALA A 287 -10.69 -13.56 -3.34
C ALA A 287 -12.19 -13.72 -3.62
N LEU A 288 -13.06 -13.09 -2.82
CA LEU A 288 -14.50 -13.12 -3.05
C LEU A 288 -14.90 -12.49 -4.40
N HIS A 289 -14.32 -11.34 -4.77
CA HIS A 289 -14.62 -10.67 -6.03
C HIS A 289 -14.10 -11.42 -7.26
N VAL A 290 -13.04 -12.21 -7.12
CA VAL A 290 -12.43 -12.97 -8.21
C VAL A 290 -13.06 -14.36 -8.36
N PHE A 291 -13.32 -15.05 -7.24
CA PHE A 291 -13.87 -16.40 -7.26
C PHE A 291 -15.39 -16.43 -7.45
N PHE A 292 -16.07 -15.39 -6.98
CA PHE A 292 -17.52 -15.22 -7.10
C PHE A 292 -17.83 -13.89 -7.80
N PRO A 293 -17.63 -13.80 -9.12
CA PRO A 293 -18.05 -12.64 -9.89
C PRO A 293 -19.56 -12.42 -9.77
N GLN A 294 -20.04 -11.19 -10.05
CA GLN A 294 -21.44 -10.77 -9.87
C GLN A 294 -22.50 -11.64 -10.57
N SER A 295 -22.10 -12.54 -11.47
CA SER A 295 -22.95 -13.56 -12.08
C SER A 295 -23.38 -14.68 -11.11
N GLY A 296 -22.78 -14.77 -9.91
CA GLY A 296 -23.09 -15.80 -8.91
C GLY A 296 -22.55 -17.19 -9.23
N VAL A 297 -21.89 -17.36 -10.39
CA VAL A 297 -21.25 -18.60 -10.80
C VAL A 297 -19.80 -18.61 -10.36
N VAL A 298 -19.37 -19.72 -9.77
CA VAL A 298 -17.98 -19.93 -9.33
C VAL A 298 -17.06 -19.96 -10.55
N ASP A 299 -16.03 -19.13 -10.52
CA ASP A 299 -14.99 -19.13 -11.55
C ASP A 299 -13.86 -20.10 -11.20
N TRP A 300 -14.02 -21.35 -11.63
CA TRP A 300 -13.03 -22.41 -11.41
C TRP A 300 -11.67 -22.09 -12.03
N PHE A 301 -11.64 -21.44 -13.19
CA PHE A 301 -10.39 -21.06 -13.85
C PHE A 301 -9.62 -20.06 -12.98
N ALA A 302 -10.30 -19.03 -12.47
CA ALA A 302 -9.68 -18.05 -11.60
C ALA A 302 -9.18 -18.66 -10.28
N ILE A 303 -9.93 -19.59 -9.67
CA ILE A 303 -9.51 -20.31 -8.46
C ILE A 303 -8.24 -21.13 -8.71
N VAL A 304 -8.23 -21.93 -9.77
CA VAL A 304 -7.08 -22.78 -10.13
C VAL A 304 -5.86 -21.92 -10.42
N LEU A 305 -6.02 -20.83 -11.18
CA LEU A 305 -4.94 -19.92 -11.52
C LEU A 305 -4.37 -19.21 -10.28
N ALA A 306 -5.24 -18.76 -9.36
CA ALA A 306 -4.81 -18.16 -8.10
C ALA A 306 -4.03 -19.17 -7.23
N LEU A 307 -4.52 -20.41 -7.12
CA LEU A 307 -3.87 -21.46 -6.33
C LEU A 307 -2.53 -21.88 -6.95
N ALA A 308 -2.47 -22.02 -8.27
CA ALA A 308 -1.23 -22.31 -8.99
C ALA A 308 -0.19 -21.19 -8.79
N GLY A 309 -0.60 -19.92 -8.93
CA GLY A 309 0.26 -18.76 -8.68
C GLY A 309 0.75 -18.70 -7.22
N PHE A 310 -0.13 -18.99 -6.27
CA PHE A 310 0.21 -19.03 -4.84
C PHE A 310 1.26 -20.11 -4.54
N VAL A 311 1.07 -21.33 -5.06
CA VAL A 311 2.01 -22.45 -4.88
C VAL A 311 3.34 -22.16 -5.59
N ALA A 312 3.31 -21.62 -6.81
CA ALA A 312 4.48 -21.19 -7.56
C ALA A 312 5.36 -20.22 -6.74
N MET A 313 4.76 -19.19 -6.16
CA MET A 313 5.48 -18.17 -5.40
C MET A 313 5.95 -18.64 -4.01
N LEU A 314 5.18 -19.50 -3.32
CA LEU A 314 5.55 -19.96 -1.97
C LEU A 314 6.48 -21.17 -1.96
N ARG A 315 6.18 -22.19 -2.76
CA ARG A 315 6.90 -23.47 -2.73
C ARG A 315 8.11 -23.48 -3.64
N TYR A 316 7.94 -22.91 -4.84
CA TYR A 316 8.98 -22.86 -5.87
C TYR A 316 9.75 -21.54 -5.89
N LYS A 317 9.33 -20.56 -5.08
CA LYS A 317 9.97 -19.23 -4.95
C LYS A 317 10.12 -18.52 -6.30
N ILE A 318 9.18 -18.76 -7.23
CA ILE A 318 9.14 -18.04 -8.50
C ILE A 318 8.83 -16.57 -8.22
N ASP A 319 9.54 -15.68 -8.92
CA ASP A 319 9.32 -14.24 -8.80
C ASP A 319 7.93 -13.82 -9.26
N ILE A 320 7.48 -12.66 -8.77
CA ILE A 320 6.14 -12.13 -9.03
C ILE A 320 5.94 -11.85 -10.53
N ILE A 321 6.94 -11.27 -11.20
CA ILE A 321 6.84 -10.84 -12.60
C ILE A 321 6.48 -12.03 -13.54
N PRO A 322 7.20 -13.17 -13.54
CA PRO A 322 6.82 -14.34 -14.34
C PRO A 322 5.41 -14.85 -14.06
N VAL A 323 5.00 -14.89 -12.79
CA VAL A 323 3.66 -15.38 -12.39
C VAL A 323 2.57 -14.47 -12.95
N VAL A 324 2.78 -13.16 -12.87
CA VAL A 324 1.87 -12.16 -13.41
C VAL A 324 1.76 -12.26 -14.93
N LEU A 325 2.89 -12.32 -15.63
CA LEU A 325 2.91 -12.45 -17.10
C LEU A 325 2.26 -13.75 -17.58
N ALA A 326 2.60 -14.88 -16.94
CA ALA A 326 2.00 -16.18 -17.26
C ALA A 326 0.48 -16.18 -17.03
N SER A 327 0.03 -15.59 -15.93
CA SER A 327 -1.41 -15.52 -15.61
C SER A 327 -2.17 -14.62 -16.59
N GLY A 328 -1.59 -13.49 -16.99
CA GLY A 328 -2.15 -12.64 -18.04
C GLY A 328 -2.26 -13.34 -19.39
N LEU A 329 -1.24 -14.10 -19.79
CA LEU A 329 -1.25 -14.91 -21.02
C LEU A 329 -2.27 -16.05 -20.95
N LEU A 330 -2.34 -16.78 -19.85
CA LEU A 330 -3.33 -17.84 -19.64
C LEU A 330 -4.75 -17.30 -19.66
N GLY A 331 -4.99 -16.13 -19.04
CA GLY A 331 -6.28 -15.44 -19.09
C GLY A 331 -6.67 -15.03 -20.51
N LEU A 332 -5.72 -14.50 -21.28
CA LEU A 332 -5.90 -14.18 -22.70
C LEU A 332 -6.29 -15.42 -23.51
N ILE A 333 -5.55 -16.52 -23.35
CA ILE A 333 -5.83 -17.78 -24.06
C ILE A 333 -7.20 -18.32 -23.70
N TRP A 334 -7.53 -18.38 -22.40
CA TRP A 334 -8.79 -18.92 -21.91
C TRP A 334 -9.99 -18.15 -22.46
N LYS A 335 -9.98 -16.81 -22.34
CA LYS A 335 -11.10 -15.98 -22.77
C LYS A 335 -11.25 -15.87 -24.28
N MET A 336 -10.16 -15.97 -25.04
CA MET A 336 -10.22 -15.86 -26.51
C MET A 336 -10.57 -17.17 -27.22
N PHE A 337 -10.07 -18.29 -26.69
CA PHE A 337 -10.13 -19.58 -27.40
C PHE A 337 -11.02 -20.62 -26.72
N VAL A 338 -11.24 -20.56 -25.40
CA VAL A 338 -11.95 -21.62 -24.66
C VAL A 338 -13.34 -21.18 -24.22
N ALA A 339 -13.48 -19.98 -23.67
CA ALA A 339 -14.72 -19.50 -23.07
C ALA A 339 -15.62 -18.71 -24.05
N ARG A 340 -15.61 -19.06 -25.36
CA ARG A 340 -16.42 -18.39 -26.39
C ARG A 340 -17.91 -18.66 -26.24
#